data_AF-A0A561UNA4-F1
#
_entry.id   AF-A0A561UNA4-F1
#
_cell.length_a   1.000
_cell.length_b   1.000
_cell.length_c   1.000
_cell.angle_alpha   90.00
_cell.angle_beta   90.00
_cell.angle_gamma   90.00
#
_symmetry.space_group_name_H-M   'P 1'
#
loop_
_entity.id
_entity.type
_entity.pdbx_description
1 polymer ?
#
loop_
_entity_poly.entity_id
_entity_poly.type
_entity_poly.pdbx_seq_one_letter_code
_entity_poly.pdbx_strand_id
1 'polypeptide(L)' 'MLFDLRWIITLLFGCYGAVLSLLGAFATSAADRAKAGGVNVNLWAGLAMLVFAALMGGWALWRPLERPAQREDRS' A
#
# COMPACT_ATOMS: atom_id res chain seq x y z
N MET A 1 11.30 14.35 0.79
CA MET A 1 9.87 14.03 0.96
C MET A 1 9.61 12.52 1.03
N LEU A 2 10.29 11.68 0.22
CA LEU A 2 10.16 10.20 0.31
C LEU A 2 10.79 9.55 1.55
N PHE A 3 11.61 10.25 2.33
CA PHE A 3 12.14 9.76 3.63
C PHE A 3 11.10 9.84 4.77
N ASP A 4 9.84 9.62 4.44
CA ASP A 4 8.74 9.52 5.38
C ASP A 4 8.16 8.12 5.22
N LEU A 5 8.16 7.35 6.32
CA LEU A 5 7.68 5.97 6.36
C LEU A 5 6.27 5.84 5.77
N ARG A 6 5.44 6.86 5.90
CA ARG A 6 4.05 6.86 5.40
C ARG A 6 3.99 6.79 3.88
N TRP A 7 4.88 7.51 3.20
CA TRP A 7 4.96 7.47 1.74
C TRP A 7 5.58 6.17 1.24
N ILE A 8 6.55 5.62 1.97
CA ILE A 8 7.14 4.30 1.67
C ILE A 8 6.07 3.21 1.76
N ILE A 9 5.30 3.18 2.86
CA ILE A 9 4.20 2.22 3.06
C ILE A 9 3.14 2.39 1.97
N THR A 10 2.73 3.62 1.67
CA THR A 10 1.71 3.92 0.65
C THR A 10 2.13 3.38 -0.71
N LEU A 11 3.37 3.65 -1.14
CA LEU A 11 3.88 3.19 -2.44
C LEU A 11 4.02 1.67 -2.47
N LEU A 12 4.58 1.05 -1.44
CA LEU A 12 4.83 -0.38 -1.38
C LEU A 12 3.51 -1.17 -1.42
N PHE A 13 2.58 -0.85 -0.51
CA PHE A 13 1.28 -1.51 -0.46
C PHE A 13 0.43 -1.17 -1.69
N GLY A 14 0.54 0.04 -2.23
CA GLY A 14 -0.12 0.43 -3.48
C GLY A 14 0.34 -0.43 -4.66
N CYS A 15 1.64 -0.55 -4.88
CA CYS A 15 2.21 -1.36 -5.96
C CYS A 15 1.88 -2.86 -5.80
N TYR A 16 2.16 -3.45 -4.63
CA TYR A 16 1.86 -4.86 -4.39
C TYR A 16 0.36 -5.16 -4.44
N GLY A 17 -0.46 -4.28 -3.86
CA GLY A 17 -1.91 -4.40 -3.90
C GLY A 17 -2.46 -4.35 -5.32
N ALA A 18 -1.92 -3.46 -6.17
CA ALA A 18 -2.29 -3.39 -7.57
C ALA A 18 -1.93 -4.67 -8.33
N VAL A 19 -0.71 -5.17 -8.17
CA VAL A 19 -0.26 -6.43 -8.80
C VAL A 19 -1.14 -7.60 -8.37
N LEU A 20 -1.39 -7.78 -7.08
CA LEU A 20 -2.24 -8.86 -6.57
C LEU A 20 -3.69 -8.74 -7.03
N SER A 21 -4.23 -7.53 -7.09
CA SER A 21 -5.57 -7.29 -7.61
C SER A 21 -5.67 -7.66 -9.10
N LEU A 22 -4.67 -7.31 -9.90
CA LEU A 22 -4.59 -7.68 -11.32
C LEU A 22 -4.45 -9.19 -11.51
N LEU A 23 -3.58 -9.85 -10.74
CA LEU A 23 -3.43 -11.31 -10.77
C LEU A 23 -4.71 -12.02 -10.33
N GLY A 24 -5.37 -11.49 -9.30
CA GLY A 24 -6.68 -11.95 -8.86
C GLY A 24 -7.74 -11.81 -9.96
N ALA A 25 -7.76 -10.67 -10.66
CA ALA A 25 -8.81 -10.35 -11.62
C ALA A 25 -8.62 -11.11 -12.94
N PHE A 26 -7.39 -11.20 -13.44
CA PHE A 26 -7.09 -11.65 -14.80
C PHE A 26 -6.34 -12.99 -14.87
N ALA A 27 -5.62 -13.38 -13.81
CA ALA A 27 -4.72 -14.54 -13.84
C ALA A 27 -5.13 -15.67 -12.90
N THR A 28 -6.30 -15.61 -12.26
CA THR A 28 -6.76 -16.67 -11.35
C THR A 28 -7.45 -17.80 -12.10
N SER A 29 -6.84 -18.99 -12.08
CA SER A 29 -7.44 -20.22 -12.62
C SER A 29 -8.37 -20.90 -11.61
N ALA A 30 -9.28 -21.74 -12.10
CA ALA A 30 -10.16 -22.56 -11.25
C ALA A 30 -9.36 -23.51 -10.35
N ALA A 31 -8.21 -24.00 -10.81
CA ALA A 31 -7.30 -24.85 -10.04
C ALA A 31 -6.66 -24.09 -8.85
N ASP A 32 -6.36 -22.80 -9.01
CA ASP A 32 -5.80 -21.96 -7.94
C ASP A 32 -6.86 -21.66 -6.88
N ARG A 33 -8.11 -21.40 -7.30
CA ARG A 33 -9.24 -21.23 -6.38
C ARG A 33 -9.49 -22.50 -5.58
N ALA A 34 -9.39 -23.68 -6.19
CA ALA A 34 -9.60 -24.95 -5.50
C ALA A 34 -8.60 -25.17 -4.36
N LYS A 35 -7.33 -24.78 -4.52
CA LYS A 35 -6.31 -24.83 -3.45
C LYS A 35 -6.60 -23.87 -2.29
N ALA A 36 -7.33 -22.79 -2.56
CA ALA A 36 -7.66 -21.74 -1.61
C ALA A 36 -9.12 -21.84 -1.09
N GLY A 37 -9.74 -23.02 -1.17
CA GLY A 37 -11.11 -23.22 -0.66
C GLY A 37 -12.19 -22.50 -1.48
N GLY A 38 -11.94 -22.29 -2.77
CA GLY A 38 -12.84 -21.58 -3.70
C GLY A 38 -12.67 -20.07 -3.72
N VAL A 39 -11.84 -19.50 -2.84
CA VAL A 39 -11.71 -18.04 -2.66
C VAL A 39 -10.55 -17.49 -3.49
N ASN A 40 -10.74 -16.32 -4.08
CA ASN A 40 -9.69 -15.61 -4.80
C ASN A 40 -8.81 -14.81 -3.82
N VAL A 41 -7.83 -15.48 -3.22
CA VAL A 41 -6.95 -14.89 -2.19
C VAL A 41 -6.16 -13.70 -2.73
N ASN A 42 -5.65 -13.77 -3.96
CA ASN A 42 -4.91 -12.68 -4.58
C ASN A 42 -5.76 -11.41 -4.68
N LEU A 43 -7.03 -11.55 -5.07
CA LEU A 43 -7.93 -10.41 -5.21
C LEU A 43 -8.28 -9.78 -3.85
N TRP A 44 -8.62 -10.59 -2.86
CA TRP A 44 -8.95 -10.11 -1.51
C TRP A 44 -7.76 -9.46 -0.80
N ALA A 45 -6.59 -10.10 -0.87
CA ALA A 45 -5.36 -9.54 -0.32
C ALA A 45 -4.98 -8.24 -1.03
N GLY A 46 -5.04 -8.22 -2.37
CA GLY A 46 -4.76 -7.02 -3.16
C GLY A 46 -5.68 -5.86 -2.80
N LEU A 47 -6.98 -6.11 -2.69
CA LEU A 47 -7.97 -5.10 -2.33
C LEU A 47 -7.73 -4.54 -0.91
N ALA A 48 -7.44 -5.42 0.06
CA ALA A 48 -7.11 -5.00 1.42
C ALA A 48 -5.86 -4.11 1.46
N MET A 49 -4.81 -4.47 0.70
CA MET A 49 -3.59 -3.67 0.58
C MET A 49 -3.87 -2.30 -0.05
N LEU A 50 -4.72 -2.23 -1.09
CA LEU A 50 -5.09 -0.97 -1.73
C LEU A 50 -5.90 -0.05 -0.81
N VAL A 51 -6.85 -0.60 -0.05
CA VAL A 51 -7.60 0.18 0.95
C VAL A 51 -6.64 0.74 2.01
N PHE A 52 -5.73 -0.09 2.53
CA PHE A 52 -4.74 0.36 3.50
C PHE A 52 -3.81 1.44 2.95
N ALA A 53 -3.33 1.28 1.71
CA ALA A 53 -2.50 2.27 1.03
C ALA A 53 -3.25 3.60 0.83
N ALA A 54 -4.52 3.56 0.46
CA ALA A 54 -5.35 4.76 0.31
C ALA A 54 -5.54 5.49 1.65
N LEU A 55 -5.78 4.75 2.74
CA LEU A 55 -5.90 5.32 4.08
C LEU A 55 -4.58 5.96 4.54
N MET A 56 -3.45 5.28 4.34
CA MET A 56 -2.12 5.78 4.70
C MET A 56 -1.74 7.01 3.87
N GLY A 57 -1.97 6.97 2.56
CA GLY A 57 -1.70 8.09 1.66
C GLY A 57 -2.58 9.30 1.97
N GLY A 58 -3.87 9.09 2.21
CA GLY A 58 -4.80 10.13 2.64
C GLY A 58 -4.38 10.77 3.96
N TRP A 59 -3.96 9.97 4.94
CA TRP A 59 -3.46 10.49 6.21
C TRP A 59 -2.13 11.25 6.07
N ALA A 60 -1.21 10.77 5.22
CA ALA A 60 0.04 11.46 4.93
C ALA A 60 -0.18 12.83 4.28
N LEU A 61 -1.18 12.94 3.41
CA LEU A 61 -1.61 14.20 2.80
C LEU A 61 -2.24 15.16 3.81
N TRP A 62 -3.09 14.65 4.72
CA TRP A 62 -3.74 15.50 5.74
C TRP A 62 -2.81 15.98 6.85
N ARG A 63 -1.76 15.23 7.18
CA ARG A 63 -0.81 15.61 8.23
C ARG A 63 0.62 15.70 7.69
N PRO A 64 0.98 16.75 6.93
CA PRO A 64 2.35 16.93 6.46
C PRO A 64 3.31 16.97 7.67
N LEU A 65 4.41 16.22 7.63
CA LEU A 65 5.44 16.36 8.66
C LEU A 65 6.23 17.65 8.40
N GLU A 66 6.20 18.56 9.36
CA GLU A 66 7.04 19.75 9.34
C GLU A 66 8.50 19.33 9.53
N ARG A 67 9.38 19.81 8.65
CA ARG A 67 10.83 19.60 8.79
C ARG A 67 11.28 20.30 10.07
N PRO A 68 12.10 19.67 10.93
CA PRO A 68 12.65 20.37 12.08
C PRO A 68 13.40 21.60 11.58
N ALA A 69 12.99 22.79 12.03
CA ALA A 69 13.72 24.02 11.77
C ALA A 69 15.16 23.79 12.20
N GLN A 70 16.11 24.03 11.29
CA GLN A 70 17.52 24.03 11.59
C GLN A 70 17.72 25.00 12.76
N ARG A 71 17.88 24.47 13.97
CA ARG A 71 18.27 25.27 15.12
C ARG A 71 19.70 25.69 14.83
N GLU A 72 19.81 26.92 14.34
CA GLU A 72 20.92 27.85 14.47
C GLU A 72 21.94 27.39 15.52
N ASP A 73 22.90 26.57 15.10
CA ASP A 73 24.18 26.41 15.80
C ASP A 73 25.09 27.53 15.27
N ARG A 74 24.76 28.74 15.72
CA ARG A 74 25.60 29.93 15.61
C ARG A 74 25.75 30.47 17.03
N SER A 75 26.53 29.76 17.84
CA SER A 75 27.03 30.25 19.13
C SER A 75 28.52 30.01 19.22
#